data_AF-A0A958NC24-F1
#
_entry.id   AF-A0A958NC24-F1
#
_cell.length_a   1.000
_cell.length_b   1.000
_cell.length_c   1.000
_cell.angle_alpha   90.00
_cell.angle_beta   90.00
_cell.angle_gamma   90.00
#
_symmetry.space_group_name_H-M   'P 1'
#
loop_
_entity.id
_entity.type
_entity.pdbx_description
1 polymer ?
#
loop_
_entity_poly.entity_id
_entity_poly.type
_entity_poly.pdbx_seq_one_letter_code
_entity_poly.pdbx_strand_id
1 'polypeptide(L)'
;FLMIVFAFTSNLIFIPKYQMIGAAVATALSSIMFNILKYLFIWKRFGLQPFDKDTVIGMVLIIAIYFAAKAIPSVDQPILDIAIHSGIIGIAYFLILYLTRITPELFNWRDFLK
;
A
#
# COMPACT_ATOMS: atom_id res chain seq x y z
N PHE A 1 19.29 9.09 12.51
CA PHE A 1 20.35 8.19 13.01
C PHE A 1 19.82 6.77 13.27
N LEU A 2 18.78 6.59 14.10
CA LEU A 2 18.17 5.26 14.39
C LEU A 2 17.89 4.40 13.14
N MET A 3 17.23 4.98 12.13
CA MET A 3 16.90 4.28 10.88
C MET A 3 18.11 3.86 10.05
N ILE A 4 19.18 4.64 10.09
CA ILE A 4 20.42 4.31 9.35
C ILE A 4 21.06 3.08 9.98
N VAL A 5 21.13 3.04 11.32
CA VAL A 5 21.65 1.89 12.06
C VAL A 5 20.80 0.65 11.79
N PHE A 6 19.46 0.79 11.82
CA PHE A 6 18.54 -0.31 11.52
C PHE A 6 18.71 -0.84 10.10
N ALA A 7 18.73 0.04 9.10
CA ALA A 7 18.90 -0.36 7.71
C ALA A 7 20.26 -1.04 7.47
N PHE A 8 21.33 -0.50 8.04
CA PHE A 8 22.67 -1.06 7.91
C PHE A 8 22.79 -2.45 8.53
N THR A 9 22.33 -2.61 9.78
CA THR A 9 22.34 -3.91 10.48
C THR A 9 21.47 -4.94 9.77
N SER A 10 20.28 -4.56 9.30
CA SER A 10 19.39 -5.41 8.52
C SER A 10 20.05 -5.91 7.22
N ASN A 11 20.73 -5.03 6.48
CA ASN A 11 21.46 -5.41 5.27
C ASN A 11 22.63 -6.36 5.58
N LEU A 12 23.39 -6.11 6.64
CA LEU A 12 24.50 -6.98 7.05
C LEU A 12 24.06 -8.40 7.43
N ILE A 13 22.85 -8.56 7.99
CA ILE A 13 22.34 -9.87 8.41
C ILE A 13 21.68 -10.60 7.23
N PHE A 14 20.86 -9.90 6.45
CA PHE A 14 20.03 -10.55 5.43
C PHE A 14 20.75 -10.80 4.11
N ILE A 15 21.67 -9.94 3.67
CA ILE A 15 22.39 -10.15 2.41
C ILE A 15 23.23 -11.44 2.44
N PRO A 16 24.02 -11.74 3.50
CA PRO A 16 24.81 -12.98 3.50
C PRO A 16 23.94 -14.24 3.51
N LYS A 17 22.78 -14.20 4.20
CA LYS A 17 21.90 -15.38 4.36
C LYS A 17 20.98 -15.62 3.17
N TYR A 18 20.51 -14.54 2.53
CA TYR A 18 19.46 -14.59 1.50
C TYR A 18 19.85 -13.89 0.18
N GLN A 19 21.10 -13.43 0.05
CA GLN A 19 21.64 -12.78 -1.16
C GLN A 19 20.75 -11.62 -1.63
N MET A 20 20.31 -11.67 -2.90
CA MET A 20 19.44 -10.67 -3.52
C MET A 20 18.08 -10.57 -2.80
N ILE A 21 17.50 -11.70 -2.39
CA ILE A 21 16.26 -11.71 -1.60
C ILE A 21 16.50 -11.02 -0.25
N GLY A 22 17.69 -11.21 0.32
CA GLY A 22 18.10 -10.55 1.56
C GLY A 22 18.14 -9.03 1.47
N ALA A 23 18.70 -8.50 0.37
CA ALA A 23 18.69 -7.07 0.11
C ALA A 23 17.27 -6.52 -0.05
N ALA A 24 16.39 -7.25 -0.76
CA ALA A 24 14.98 -6.87 -0.93
C ALA A 24 14.24 -6.87 0.41
N VAL A 25 14.42 -7.90 1.25
CA VAL A 25 13.81 -7.99 2.58
C VAL A 25 14.33 -6.89 3.51
N ALA A 26 15.65 -6.63 3.52
CA ALA A 26 16.23 -5.57 4.32
C ALA A 26 15.66 -4.18 3.95
N THR A 27 15.47 -3.94 2.65
CA THR A 27 14.87 -2.70 2.13
C THR A 27 13.40 -2.60 2.50
N ALA A 28 12.61 -3.65 2.27
CA ALA A 28 11.19 -3.68 2.64
C ALA A 28 10.98 -3.45 4.14
N LEU A 29 11.78 -4.12 4.98
CA LEU A 29 11.71 -3.97 6.43
C LEU A 29 12.10 -2.56 6.88
N SER A 30 13.11 -1.97 6.25
CA SER A 30 13.52 -0.58 6.54
C SER A 30 12.42 0.41 6.16
N SER A 31 11.74 0.22 5.03
CA SER A 31 10.60 1.05 4.62
C SER A 31 9.41 0.92 5.57
N ILE A 32 9.09 -0.30 6.00
CA ILE A 32 8.03 -0.54 6.99
C ILE A 32 8.36 0.15 8.31
N MET A 33 9.58 -0.04 8.83
CA MET A 33 10.02 0.57 10.08
C MET A 33 10.00 2.11 9.99
N PHE A 34 10.42 2.67 8.86
CA PHE A 34 10.37 4.11 8.63
C PHE A 34 8.94 4.66 8.71
N ASN A 35 8.00 3.99 8.04
CA ASN A 35 6.60 4.39 8.02
C ASN A 35 5.96 4.26 9.40
N ILE A 36 6.27 3.21 10.16
CA ILE A 36 5.80 3.04 11.54
C ILE A 36 6.32 4.18 12.43
N LEU A 37 7.62 4.48 12.39
CA LEU A 37 8.19 5.56 13.19
C LEU A 37 7.62 6.92 12.80
N LYS A 38 7.41 7.17 11.50
CA LYS A 38 6.76 8.39 11.01
C LYS A 38 5.33 8.50 11.54
N TYR A 39 4.56 7.42 11.46
CA TYR A 39 3.20 7.35 12.00
C TYR A 39 3.18 7.65 13.50
N LEU A 40 4.01 6.95 14.28
CA LEU A 40 4.11 7.13 15.74
C LEU A 40 4.57 8.54 16.12
N PHE A 41 5.51 9.11 15.36
CA PHE A 41 5.97 10.47 15.58
C PHE A 41 4.85 11.49 15.35
N ILE A 42 4.12 11.37 14.24
CA ILE A 42 2.98 12.24 13.93
C ILE A 42 1.92 12.14 15.04
N TRP A 43 1.56 10.90 15.40
CA TRP A 43 0.53 10.66 16.40
C TRP A 43 0.94 11.20 17.78
N LYS A 44 2.17 10.94 18.24
CA LYS A 44 2.63 11.40 19.55
C LYS A 44 2.87 12.90 19.61
N ARG A 45 3.39 13.50 18.54
CA ARG A 45 3.80 14.93 18.55
C ARG A 45 2.67 15.88 18.23
N PHE A 46 1.77 15.49 17.32
CA PHE A 46 0.69 16.34 16.85
C PHE A 46 -0.69 15.87 17.35
N GLY A 47 -0.79 14.66 17.93
CA GLY A 47 -2.08 14.09 18.33
C GLY A 47 -2.97 13.70 17.14
N LEU A 48 -2.45 13.82 15.92
CA LEU A 48 -3.17 13.57 14.68
C LEU A 48 -3.02 12.10 14.31
N GLN A 49 -4.14 11.41 14.14
CA GLN A 49 -4.16 10.11 13.51
C GLN A 49 -4.26 10.32 11.99
N PRO A 50 -3.20 10.05 11.21
CA PRO A 50 -3.18 10.35 9.76
C PRO A 50 -4.09 9.44 8.91
N PHE A 51 -4.71 8.42 9.51
CA PHE A 51 -5.62 7.50 8.84
C PHE A 51 -6.97 7.51 9.54
N ASP A 52 -8.02 7.81 8.78
CA ASP A 52 -9.40 7.79 9.24
C ASP A 52 -10.07 6.44 8.98
N LYS A 53 -11.36 6.33 9.37
CA LYS A 53 -12.15 5.13 9.14
C LYS A 53 -12.31 4.83 7.65
N ASP A 54 -12.44 5.87 6.84
CA ASP A 54 -12.65 5.77 5.40
C ASP A 54 -11.42 5.15 4.70
N THR A 55 -10.22 5.47 5.18
CA THR A 55 -8.97 4.84 4.75
C THR A 55 -8.97 3.34 5.04
N VAL A 56 -9.42 2.91 6.22
CA VAL A 56 -9.50 1.49 6.59
C VAL A 56 -10.53 0.76 5.73
N ILE A 57 -11.69 1.39 5.49
CA ILE A 57 -12.72 0.82 4.61
C ILE A 57 -12.18 0.67 3.19
N GLY A 58 -11.48 1.67 2.65
CA GLY A 58 -10.83 1.60 1.34
C GLY A 58 -9.80 0.47 1.26
N MET A 59 -9.00 0.28 2.31
CA MET A 59 -8.03 -0.82 2.39
C MET A 59 -8.71 -2.21 2.39
N VAL A 60 -9.78 -2.37 3.16
CA VAL A 60 -10.56 -3.63 3.16
C VAL A 60 -11.21 -3.87 1.79
N LEU A 61 -11.72 -2.81 1.16
CA LEU A 61 -12.35 -2.88 -0.15
C LEU A 61 -11.37 -3.38 -1.23
N ILE A 62 -10.17 -2.80 -1.33
CA ILE A 62 -9.19 -3.24 -2.35
C ILE A 62 -8.76 -4.70 -2.12
N ILE A 63 -8.62 -5.13 -0.86
CA ILE A 63 -8.32 -6.52 -0.52
C ILE A 63 -9.47 -7.44 -0.98
N ALA A 64 -10.71 -7.07 -0.70
CA ALA A 64 -11.88 -7.85 -1.12
C ALA A 64 -11.96 -7.96 -2.65
N ILE A 65 -11.73 -6.86 -3.38
CA ILE A 65 -11.71 -6.86 -4.85
C ILE A 65 -10.59 -7.74 -5.39
N TYR A 66 -9.39 -7.69 -4.79
CA TYR A 66 -8.28 -8.56 -5.19
C TYR A 66 -8.64 -10.04 -5.04
N PHE A 67 -9.24 -10.44 -3.92
CA PHE A 67 -9.68 -11.82 -3.72
C PHE A 67 -10.82 -12.20 -4.66
N ALA A 68 -11.76 -11.29 -4.94
CA ALA A 68 -12.80 -11.52 -5.94
C ALA A 68 -12.22 -11.69 -7.35
N ALA A 69 -11.21 -10.90 -7.72
CA ALA A 69 -10.55 -10.98 -9.01
C ALA A 69 -9.79 -12.30 -9.23
N LYS A 70 -9.40 -13.02 -8.16
CA LYS A 70 -8.84 -14.38 -8.29
C LYS A 70 -9.82 -15.42 -8.85
N ALA A 71 -11.13 -15.14 -8.82
CA ALA A 71 -12.12 -16.01 -9.43
C ALA A 71 -12.10 -15.93 -10.97
N ILE A 72 -11.42 -14.94 -11.54
CA ILE A 72 -11.28 -14.75 -12.98
C ILE A 72 -10.22 -15.74 -13.48
N PRO A 73 -10.51 -16.54 -14.52
CA PRO A 73 -9.53 -17.46 -15.08
C PRO A 73 -8.35 -16.70 -15.68
N SER A 74 -7.14 -17.21 -15.44
CA SER A 74 -5.90 -16.65 -15.98
C SER A 74 -5.81 -16.85 -17.50
N VAL A 75 -5.25 -15.86 -18.18
CA VAL A 75 -5.02 -15.89 -19.62
C VAL A 75 -3.59 -16.38 -19.91
N ASP A 76 -3.42 -17.18 -20.96
CA ASP A 76 -2.12 -17.80 -21.30
C ASP A 76 -1.03 -16.78 -21.64
N GLN A 77 -1.39 -15.59 -22.14
CA GLN A 77 -0.45 -14.52 -22.45
C GLN A 77 -0.13 -13.69 -21.19
N PRO A 78 1.10 -13.73 -20.65
CA PRO A 78 1.40 -13.11 -19.34
C PRO A 78 1.18 -11.60 -19.29
N ILE A 79 1.51 -10.88 -20.38
CA ILE A 79 1.33 -9.42 -20.46
C ILE A 79 -0.17 -9.08 -20.46
N LEU A 80 -0.96 -9.84 -21.20
CA LEU A 80 -2.40 -9.64 -21.31
C LEU A 80 -3.09 -10.01 -19.99
N ASP A 81 -2.64 -11.07 -19.33
CA ASP A 81 -3.14 -11.49 -18.02
C ASP A 81 -2.95 -10.40 -16.95
N ILE A 82 -1.74 -9.81 -16.89
CA ILE A 82 -1.44 -8.68 -16.00
C ILE A 82 -2.33 -7.48 -16.32
N ALA A 83 -2.48 -7.13 -17.61
CA ALA A 83 -3.29 -6.00 -18.03
C ALA A 83 -4.77 -6.17 -17.65
N ILE A 84 -5.32 -7.38 -17.85
CA ILE A 84 -6.71 -7.70 -17.52
C ILE A 84 -6.93 -7.66 -16.00
N HIS A 85 -6.12 -8.36 -15.22
CA HIS A 85 -6.30 -8.40 -13.76
C HIS A 85 -6.10 -7.03 -13.12
N SER A 86 -5.05 -6.30 -13.49
CA SER A 86 -4.81 -4.95 -12.97
C SER A 86 -5.89 -3.96 -13.42
N GLY A 87 -6.34 -4.05 -14.67
CA GLY A 87 -7.42 -3.23 -15.21
C GLY A 87 -8.75 -3.48 -14.49
N ILE A 88 -9.13 -4.74 -14.30
CA ILE A 88 -10.37 -5.11 -13.61
C ILE A 88 -10.34 -4.66 -12.15
N ILE A 89 -9.25 -4.95 -11.42
CA ILE A 89 -9.11 -4.53 -10.03
C ILE A 89 -9.17 -3.00 -9.92
N GLY A 90 -8.45 -2.28 -10.79
CA GLY A 90 -8.41 -0.82 -10.81
C GLY A 90 -9.77 -0.20 -11.11
N ILE A 91 -10.44 -0.66 -12.17
CA ILE A 91 -11.77 -0.17 -12.57
C ILE A 91 -12.81 -0.50 -11.49
N ALA A 92 -12.82 -1.72 -10.95
CA ALA A 92 -13.76 -2.11 -9.91
C ALA A 92 -13.56 -1.28 -8.64
N TYR A 93 -12.32 -1.06 -8.22
CA TYR A 93 -12.02 -0.26 -7.03
C TYR A 93 -12.45 1.19 -7.22
N PHE A 94 -12.10 1.80 -8.37
CA PHE A 94 -12.51 3.15 -8.70
C PHE A 94 -14.03 3.31 -8.75
N LEU A 95 -14.72 2.38 -9.42
CA LEU A 95 -16.17 2.41 -9.57
C LEU A 95 -16.87 2.30 -8.22
N ILE A 96 -16.43 1.38 -7.35
CA ILE A 96 -17.05 1.19 -6.04
C ILE A 96 -16.83 2.43 -5.17
N LEU A 97 -15.62 2.99 -5.13
CA LEU A 97 -15.35 4.23 -4.40
C LEU A 97 -16.19 5.40 -4.94
N TYR A 98 -16.34 5.50 -6.26
CA TYR A 98 -17.14 6.53 -6.91
C TYR A 98 -18.65 6.43 -6.55
N LEU A 99 -19.19 5.21 -6.49
CA LEU A 99 -20.59 4.98 -6.17
C LEU A 99 -20.89 5.13 -4.67
N THR A 100 -20.02 4.58 -3.82
CA THR A 100 -20.22 4.54 -2.37
C THR A 100 -19.86 5.85 -1.66
N ARG A 101 -19.15 6.76 -2.36
CA ARG A 101 -18.68 8.04 -1.82
C ARG A 101 -17.95 7.94 -0.49
N ILE A 102 -17.29 6.79 -0.26
CA ILE A 102 -16.55 6.52 0.99
C ILE A 102 -15.42 7.52 1.20
N THR A 103 -14.84 8.06 0.13
CA THR A 103 -13.80 9.08 0.21
C THR A 103 -14.34 10.42 -0.32
N PRO A 104 -14.76 11.35 0.56
CA PRO A 104 -15.32 12.64 0.15
C PRO A 104 -14.34 13.48 -0.70
N GLU A 105 -13.04 13.27 -0.46
CA GLU A 105 -11.93 13.93 -1.15
C GLU A 105 -11.94 13.67 -2.67
N LEU A 106 -12.43 12.51 -3.12
CA LEU A 106 -12.56 12.18 -4.54
C LEU A 106 -13.55 13.09 -5.28
N PHE A 107 -14.55 13.63 -4.59
CA PHE A 107 -15.62 14.43 -5.19
C PHE A 107 -15.42 15.92 -4.98
N ASN A 108 -14.85 16.31 -3.83
CA ASN A 108 -14.60 17.71 -3.48
C ASN A 108 -13.17 18.16 -3.83
N TRP A 109 -12.65 17.72 -4.98
CA TRP A 109 -11.31 18.08 -5.47
C TRP A 109 -11.09 19.60 -5.59
N ARG A 110 -12.17 20.37 -5.76
CA ARG A 110 -12.16 21.84 -5.81
C ARG A 110 -11.73 22.52 -4.50
N ASP A 111 -11.91 21.87 -3.36
CA ASP A 111 -11.51 22.42 -2.05
C ASP A 111 -10.03 22.18 -1.76
N PHE A 112 -9.39 21.24 -2.46
CA PHE A 112 -7.96 20.93 -2.34
C PHE A 112 -7.06 21.87 -3.19
N LEU A 113 -7.63 22.52 -4.20
CA LEU A 113 -6.91 23.44 -5.10
C LEU A 113 -6.98 24.92 -4.67
N LYS A 114 -7.65 25.21 -3.55
CA LYS A 114 -7.70 26.54 -2.94
C LYS A 114 -6.70 26.63 -1.80
#